data_AF-A0A1A9N232-F1
#
_entry.id   AF-A0A1A9N232-F1
#
_cell.length_a   1.000
_cell.length_b   1.000
_cell.length_c   1.000
_cell.angle_alpha   90.00
_cell.angle_beta   90.00
_cell.angle_gamma   90.00
#
_symmetry.space_group_name_H-M   'P 1'
#
loop_
_entity.id
_entity.type
_entity.pdbx_description
1 polymer ?
#
loop_
_entity_poly.entity_id
_entity_poly.type
_entity_poly.pdbx_seq_one_letter_code
_entity_poly.pdbx_strand_id
1 'polypeptide(L)'
;MTTTESGADGVIEVLQPSPVPNNPCLDYLPVWNGFDDAMDRLTVEPTRLGNGRMESDGVANFPTSVQAHLIRAIVEAMFFSTFERNPADFEYQRLMFNASAVLAETEDCHGHAIPTKAISVRNGGARGIFVFMPAEMGQDTLVKAIEDYVGTQSKWFYVNTPHRGPIEVNKVKSLTVRFPPNGSPKRFVKTLLHAIDSAAQTGYANETTGPFHRLPDECAFAMCALCIQHNIGVILVPDITAKALEQSGASVLLGELSQFAKLSGVPLVCLGSTGAASRLVELGATASPLYSKGGVSIAALELEEAQWGLWTEYLWDNYLRFVFNHVMPDWLHKELWKHSRGHTEVATKLVRHIYERRELTAGEELTPELLSSFAEQALKLERAPLRAVAHVRANRPTARDGALRYADWLPLDTSIAAIPAVNESYSGSLLLPLIGEAS
;
A
#
# COMPACT_ATOMS: atom_id res chain seq x y z
N MET A 1 4.96 -49.61 -9.74
CA MET A 1 4.59 -50.11 -8.40
C MET A 1 5.74 -49.74 -7.49
N THR A 2 5.70 -48.74 -6.62
CA THR A 2 4.62 -48.13 -5.85
C THR A 2 4.96 -46.66 -5.59
N THR A 3 3.95 -45.81 -5.71
CA THR A 3 3.86 -44.42 -5.24
C THR A 3 3.89 -44.33 -3.71
N THR A 4 4.43 -43.24 -3.17
CA THR A 4 3.76 -42.39 -2.16
C THR A 4 4.51 -41.07 -1.95
N GLU A 5 3.73 -40.00 -1.99
CA GLU A 5 4.03 -38.57 -1.85
C GLU A 5 4.15 -38.13 -0.36
N SER A 6 4.35 -36.82 -0.18
CA SER A 6 4.10 -35.98 1.01
C SER A 6 5.28 -35.82 1.98
N GLY A 7 5.70 -34.62 2.37
CA GLY A 7 5.20 -33.27 2.12
C GLY A 7 6.27 -32.29 2.62
N ALA A 8 6.51 -31.23 1.84
CA ALA A 8 7.46 -30.18 2.18
C ALA A 8 6.77 -29.16 3.09
N ASP A 9 6.63 -29.49 4.37
CA ASP A 9 6.39 -28.48 5.40
C ASP A 9 7.70 -27.71 5.61
N GLY A 10 7.83 -26.60 4.90
CA GLY A 10 8.85 -25.59 5.14
C GLY A 10 8.60 -24.93 6.49
N VAL A 11 9.01 -25.62 7.57
CA VAL A 11 9.26 -25.01 8.86
C VAL A 11 10.19 -23.83 8.60
N ILE A 12 9.72 -22.62 8.92
CA ILE A 12 10.56 -21.43 8.97
C ILE A 12 11.66 -21.78 9.96
N GLU A 13 12.84 -22.11 9.46
CA GLU A 13 14.04 -22.20 10.25
C GLU A 13 14.25 -20.78 10.77
N VAL A 14 13.81 -20.57 12.02
CA VAL A 14 14.06 -19.34 12.76
C VAL A 14 15.57 -19.22 12.79
N LEU A 15 16.12 -18.46 11.85
CA LEU A 15 17.50 -18.01 11.85
C LEU A 15 17.68 -17.30 13.19
N GLN A 16 18.13 -18.02 14.22
CA GLN A 16 18.43 -17.42 15.50
C GLN A 16 19.75 -16.69 15.33
N PRO A 17 19.74 -15.35 15.31
CA PRO A 17 20.98 -14.62 15.42
C PRO A 17 21.49 -14.76 16.86
N SER A 18 22.82 -14.72 17.04
CA SER A 18 23.56 -14.65 18.32
C SER A 18 22.81 -13.89 19.42
N PRO A 19 23.01 -14.21 20.72
CA PRO A 19 22.16 -13.72 21.82
C PRO A 19 22.09 -12.19 21.84
N VAL A 20 21.04 -11.66 21.22
CA VAL A 20 20.73 -10.24 21.21
C VAL A 20 20.10 -9.93 22.56
N PRO A 21 20.42 -8.79 23.20
CA PRO A 21 19.67 -8.32 24.36
C PRO A 21 18.17 -8.37 24.06
N ASN A 22 17.40 -9.00 24.95
CA ASN A 22 15.96 -9.24 24.80
C ASN A 22 15.25 -8.00 24.24
N ASN A 23 14.84 -8.03 22.96
CA ASN A 23 14.22 -6.90 22.29
C ASN A 23 12.71 -6.95 22.53
N PRO A 24 12.16 -6.12 23.45
CA PRO A 24 10.76 -6.21 23.84
C PRO A 24 9.80 -5.80 22.73
N CYS A 25 10.29 -5.15 21.67
CA CYS A 25 9.47 -4.75 20.54
C CYS A 25 9.19 -5.89 19.54
N LEU A 26 9.97 -6.98 19.56
CA LEU A 26 9.74 -8.13 18.67
C LEU A 26 8.43 -8.84 19.01
N ASP A 27 8.09 -8.94 20.29
CA ASP A 27 6.84 -9.57 20.77
C ASP A 27 5.57 -8.82 20.35
N TYR A 28 5.72 -7.60 19.83
CA TYR A 28 4.62 -6.74 19.42
C TYR A 28 4.42 -6.69 17.89
N LEU A 29 5.18 -7.49 17.15
CA LEU A 29 5.03 -7.61 15.70
C LEU A 29 3.82 -8.48 15.32
N PRO A 30 3.23 -8.25 14.13
CA PRO A 30 2.30 -9.21 13.57
C PRO A 30 3.01 -10.56 13.31
N VAL A 31 2.30 -11.65 13.57
CA VAL A 31 2.77 -13.00 13.29
C VAL A 31 2.30 -13.42 11.90
N TRP A 32 3.19 -14.07 11.15
CA TRP A 32 2.84 -14.77 9.91
C TRP A 32 2.58 -16.24 10.23
N ASN A 33 1.33 -16.71 10.11
CA ASN A 33 0.97 -18.10 10.41
C ASN A 33 0.84 -18.99 9.16
N GLY A 34 1.10 -18.45 7.98
CA GLY A 34 0.97 -19.18 6.71
C GLY A 34 0.11 -18.43 5.71
N PHE A 35 0.02 -19.02 4.52
CA PHE A 35 -0.69 -18.43 3.40
C PHE A 35 -2.22 -18.40 3.62
N ASP A 36 -2.79 -19.49 4.12
CA ASP A 36 -4.24 -19.60 4.35
C ASP A 36 -4.72 -18.61 5.42
N ASP A 37 -3.99 -18.49 6.54
CA ASP A 37 -4.26 -17.48 7.59
C ASP A 37 -4.20 -16.05 7.02
N ALA A 38 -3.25 -15.78 6.12
CA ALA A 38 -3.15 -14.48 5.48
C ALA A 38 -4.36 -14.20 4.58
N MET A 39 -4.80 -15.18 3.79
CA MET A 39 -5.99 -15.06 2.93
C MET A 39 -7.26 -14.85 3.78
N ASP A 40 -7.43 -15.60 4.85
CA ASP A 40 -8.59 -15.47 5.74
C ASP A 40 -8.62 -14.11 6.42
N ARG A 41 -7.48 -13.64 6.96
CA ARG A 41 -7.40 -12.37 7.68
C ARG A 41 -7.46 -11.14 6.77
N LEU A 42 -7.04 -11.28 5.51
CA LEU A 42 -7.20 -10.24 4.49
C LEU A 42 -8.61 -10.20 3.90
N THR A 43 -9.40 -11.26 4.08
CA THR A 43 -10.79 -11.28 3.62
C THR A 43 -11.61 -10.37 4.53
N VAL A 44 -12.16 -9.32 3.94
CA VAL A 44 -13.03 -8.37 4.64
C VAL A 44 -14.40 -8.44 4.02
N GLU A 45 -15.38 -8.90 4.79
CA GLU A 45 -16.79 -8.82 4.44
C GLU A 45 -17.47 -7.75 5.32
N PRO A 46 -18.28 -6.84 4.76
CA PRO A 46 -19.04 -5.87 5.54
C PRO A 46 -20.01 -6.55 6.51
N THR A 47 -20.13 -6.00 7.72
CA THR A 47 -21.09 -6.47 8.71
C THR A 47 -22.53 -6.35 8.20
N ARG A 48 -23.33 -7.40 8.42
CA ARG A 48 -24.75 -7.44 8.06
C ARG A 48 -25.64 -7.20 9.29
N LEU A 49 -26.71 -6.44 9.09
CA LEU A 49 -27.84 -6.33 10.01
C LEU A 49 -28.64 -7.64 10.01
N GLY A 50 -29.40 -7.89 11.09
CA GLY A 50 -30.23 -9.10 11.22
C GLY A 50 -31.31 -9.27 10.13
N ASN A 51 -31.59 -8.24 9.34
CA ASN A 51 -32.48 -8.29 8.17
C ASN A 51 -31.76 -8.61 6.84
N GLY A 52 -30.46 -8.92 6.91
CA GLY A 52 -29.62 -9.23 5.76
C GLY A 52 -29.02 -8.03 5.03
N ARG A 53 -29.45 -6.79 5.32
CA ARG A 53 -28.86 -5.57 4.74
C ARG A 53 -27.51 -5.29 5.37
N MET A 54 -26.60 -4.67 4.62
CA MET A 54 -25.33 -4.22 5.20
C MET A 54 -25.56 -3.12 6.24
N GLU A 55 -24.79 -3.15 7.33
CA GLU A 55 -24.80 -2.12 8.37
C GLU A 55 -24.13 -0.83 7.89
N SER A 56 -23.19 -0.94 6.95
CA SER A 56 -22.56 0.17 6.22
C SER A 56 -22.16 -0.28 4.83
N ASP A 57 -21.89 0.67 3.91
CA ASP A 57 -21.30 0.43 2.58
C ASP A 57 -19.84 -0.06 2.65
N GLY A 58 -19.54 -0.95 3.60
CA GLY A 58 -18.20 -1.40 3.93
C GLY A 58 -17.41 -1.86 2.70
N VAL A 59 -16.10 -1.73 2.82
CA VAL A 59 -15.20 -2.01 1.70
C VAL A 59 -14.83 -3.49 1.75
N ALA A 60 -15.43 -4.29 0.87
CA ALA A 60 -15.12 -5.72 0.80
C ALA A 60 -13.73 -5.94 0.20
N ASN A 61 -13.04 -6.99 0.65
CA ASN A 61 -11.79 -7.45 0.07
C ASN A 61 -11.82 -8.97 -0.09
N PHE A 62 -11.65 -9.46 -1.31
CA PHE A 62 -11.40 -10.89 -1.58
C PHE A 62 -9.95 -11.02 -2.03
N PRO A 63 -9.05 -11.46 -1.14
CA PRO A 63 -7.63 -11.37 -1.42
C PRO A 63 -7.18 -12.32 -2.53
N THR A 64 -6.11 -11.91 -3.20
CA THR A 64 -5.39 -12.73 -4.18
C THR A 64 -4.10 -13.26 -3.55
N SER A 65 -3.50 -14.27 -4.18
CA SER A 65 -2.19 -14.80 -3.76
C SER A 65 -1.10 -13.72 -3.70
N VAL A 66 -1.17 -12.75 -4.61
CA VAL A 66 -0.25 -11.59 -4.64
C VAL A 66 -0.38 -10.74 -3.37
N GLN A 67 -1.61 -10.52 -2.87
CA GLN A 67 -1.83 -9.78 -1.63
C GLN A 67 -1.30 -10.54 -0.40
N ALA A 68 -1.48 -11.87 -0.34
CA ALA A 68 -0.91 -12.68 0.74
C ALA A 68 0.62 -12.65 0.75
N HIS A 69 1.27 -12.73 -0.42
CA HIS A 69 2.72 -12.58 -0.54
C HIS A 69 3.21 -11.18 -0.16
N LEU A 70 2.45 -10.13 -0.49
CA LEU A 70 2.74 -8.77 -0.04
C LEU A 70 2.75 -8.68 1.48
N ILE A 71 1.75 -9.26 2.16
CA ILE A 71 1.72 -9.30 3.63
C ILE A 71 2.94 -10.01 4.20
N ARG A 72 3.32 -11.16 3.65
CA ARG A 72 4.55 -11.87 4.05
C ARG A 72 5.77 -10.95 3.96
N ALA A 73 5.95 -10.28 2.81
CA ALA A 73 7.08 -9.39 2.60
C ALA A 73 7.09 -8.20 3.58
N ILE A 74 5.91 -7.66 3.92
CA ILE A 74 5.76 -6.60 4.93
C ILE A 74 6.16 -7.11 6.31
N VAL A 75 5.64 -8.27 6.74
CA VAL A 75 5.94 -8.86 8.05
C VAL A 75 7.43 -9.16 8.19
N GLU A 76 8.05 -9.75 7.17
CA GLU A 76 9.49 -10.02 7.13
C GLU A 76 10.30 -8.71 7.21
N ALA A 77 9.92 -7.68 6.45
CA ALA A 77 10.58 -6.38 6.50
C ALA A 77 10.47 -5.72 7.88
N MET A 78 9.30 -5.80 8.52
CA MET A 78 9.06 -5.31 9.89
C MET A 78 9.91 -6.05 10.92
N PHE A 79 10.02 -7.37 10.80
CA PHE A 79 10.87 -8.20 11.67
C PHE A 79 12.33 -7.77 11.59
N PHE A 80 12.92 -7.75 10.39
CA PHE A 80 14.32 -7.35 10.23
C PHE A 80 14.58 -5.91 10.69
N SER A 81 13.64 -5.01 10.42
CA SER A 81 13.75 -3.62 10.85
C SER A 81 13.71 -3.47 12.37
N THR A 82 12.82 -4.19 13.05
CA THR A 82 12.68 -4.16 14.51
C THR A 82 13.86 -4.84 15.19
N PHE A 83 14.40 -5.88 14.57
CA PHE A 83 15.60 -6.57 15.01
C PHE A 83 16.82 -5.63 15.04
N GLU A 84 17.03 -4.84 13.99
CA GLU A 84 18.12 -3.86 13.91
C GLU A 84 17.87 -2.64 14.80
N ARG A 85 16.61 -2.22 14.96
CA ARG A 85 16.18 -1.10 15.78
C ARG A 85 15.81 -1.54 17.19
N ASN A 86 16.75 -2.22 17.85
CA ASN A 86 16.55 -2.76 19.17
C ASN A 86 16.69 -1.67 20.26
N PRO A 87 15.62 -1.26 20.95
CA PRO A 87 15.72 -0.28 22.03
C PRO A 87 16.52 -0.76 23.24
N ALA A 88 16.77 -2.07 23.38
CA ALA A 88 17.64 -2.62 24.41
C ALA A 88 19.14 -2.54 24.06
N ASP A 89 19.49 -2.27 22.80
CA ASP A 89 20.86 -2.01 22.39
C ASP A 89 21.29 -0.59 22.77
N PHE A 90 22.41 -0.47 23.48
CA PHE A 90 22.97 0.80 23.93
C PHE A 90 23.28 1.76 22.76
N GLU A 91 23.77 1.23 21.64
CA GLU A 91 24.08 2.05 20.46
C GLU A 91 22.81 2.65 19.84
N TYR A 92 21.74 1.86 19.77
CA TYR A 92 20.45 2.33 19.30
C TYR A 92 19.77 3.28 20.31
N GLN A 93 19.93 3.07 21.61
CA GLN A 93 19.49 4.03 22.64
C GLN A 93 20.13 5.40 22.44
N ARG A 94 21.45 5.45 22.19
CA ARG A 94 22.16 6.69 21.88
C ARG A 94 21.59 7.35 20.62
N LEU A 95 21.24 6.56 19.61
CA LEU A 95 20.59 7.06 18.40
C LEU A 95 19.21 7.68 18.68
N MET A 96 18.40 7.03 19.51
CA MET A 96 17.08 7.56 19.93
C MET A 96 17.23 8.88 20.69
N PHE A 97 18.20 9.00 21.60
CA PHE A 97 18.49 10.26 22.29
C PHE A 97 18.93 11.37 21.33
N ASN A 98 19.81 11.04 20.37
CA ASN A 98 20.23 12.00 19.35
C ASN A 98 19.06 12.44 18.46
N ALA A 99 18.15 11.52 18.11
CA ALA A 99 16.93 11.82 17.36
C ALA A 99 16.01 12.78 18.13
N SER A 100 15.80 12.52 19.42
CA SER A 100 15.03 13.41 20.29
C SER A 100 15.67 14.80 20.39
N ALA A 101 16.99 14.89 20.51
CA ALA A 101 17.71 16.16 20.53
C ALA A 101 17.55 16.93 19.21
N VAL A 102 17.63 16.27 18.06
CA VAL A 102 17.41 16.89 16.74
C VAL A 102 15.99 17.45 16.61
N LEU A 103 15.01 16.81 17.25
CA LEU A 103 13.61 17.26 17.22
C LEU A 103 13.34 18.41 18.19
N ALA A 104 14.07 18.47 19.31
CA ALA A 104 13.96 19.52 20.31
C ALA A 104 14.77 20.79 19.96
N GLU A 105 15.93 20.65 19.31
CA GLU A 105 16.82 21.76 18.97
C GLU A 105 16.42 22.41 17.63
N THR A 106 15.60 23.46 17.71
CA THR A 106 15.05 24.14 16.54
C THR A 106 15.75 25.46 16.21
N GLU A 107 16.43 26.08 17.17
CA GLU A 107 17.12 27.36 17.00
C GLU A 107 18.34 27.40 17.94
N ASP A 108 19.40 28.11 17.55
CA ASP A 108 20.50 28.43 18.46
C ASP A 108 20.10 29.55 19.43
N CYS A 109 21.00 29.90 20.35
CA CYS A 109 20.77 30.99 21.32
C CYS A 109 20.60 32.38 20.67
N HIS A 110 20.83 32.50 19.37
CA HIS A 110 20.69 33.71 18.57
C HIS A 110 19.47 33.65 17.61
N GLY A 111 18.66 32.60 17.66
CA GLY A 111 17.49 32.41 16.79
C GLY A 111 17.83 31.94 15.37
N HIS A 112 19.06 31.49 15.12
CA HIS A 112 19.44 30.90 13.84
C HIS A 112 19.07 29.42 13.79
N ALA A 113 18.64 28.96 12.61
CA ALA A 113 18.33 27.56 12.38
C ALA A 113 19.62 26.71 12.47
N ILE A 114 19.60 25.70 13.36
CA ILE A 114 20.67 24.70 13.45
C ILE A 114 20.43 23.64 12.35
N PRO A 115 21.40 23.37 11.47
CA PRO A 115 21.22 22.38 10.41
C PRO A 115 20.96 20.99 10.99
N THR A 116 20.00 20.28 10.39
CA THR A 116 19.56 18.97 10.88
C THR A 116 20.68 17.95 10.69
N LYS A 117 21.21 17.38 11.78
CA LYS A 117 22.26 16.35 11.71
C LYS A 117 21.68 15.07 11.09
N ALA A 118 22.44 14.49 10.16
CA ALA A 118 22.08 13.20 9.57
C ALA A 118 22.09 12.10 10.63
N ILE A 119 20.97 11.39 10.77
CA ILE A 119 20.82 10.24 11.65
C ILE A 119 20.61 9.00 10.78
N SER A 120 21.39 7.96 11.04
CA SER A 120 21.27 6.68 10.33
C SER A 120 21.33 5.51 11.29
N VAL A 121 20.49 4.51 11.04
CA VAL A 121 20.48 3.24 11.77
C VAL A 121 21.60 2.36 11.22
N ARG A 122 22.40 1.80 12.13
CA ARG A 122 23.45 0.84 11.77
C ARG A 122 22.82 -0.39 11.13
N ASN A 123 23.32 -0.77 9.95
CA ASN A 123 22.77 -1.86 9.13
C ASN A 123 21.33 -1.64 8.63
N GLY A 124 20.74 -0.45 8.81
CA GLY A 124 19.36 -0.10 8.49
C GLY A 124 19.04 -0.03 6.99
N GLY A 125 19.53 -0.96 6.18
CA GLY A 125 19.39 -0.95 4.72
C GLY A 125 17.95 -0.74 4.24
N ALA A 126 17.82 -0.32 2.98
CA ALA A 126 16.52 -0.01 2.40
C ALA A 126 15.58 -1.23 2.42
N ARG A 127 14.34 -0.98 2.85
CA ARG A 127 13.24 -1.97 2.95
C ARG A 127 11.97 -1.44 2.28
N GLY A 128 12.16 -0.88 1.09
CA GLY A 128 11.07 -0.37 0.27
C GLY A 128 10.40 -1.49 -0.52
N ILE A 129 9.06 -1.51 -0.48
CA ILE A 129 8.20 -2.34 -1.33
C ILE A 129 7.34 -1.38 -2.13
N PHE A 130 7.31 -1.53 -3.45
CA PHE A 130 6.45 -0.73 -4.31
C PHE A 130 5.34 -1.60 -4.91
N VAL A 131 4.10 -1.25 -4.61
CA VAL A 131 2.90 -1.93 -5.09
C VAL A 131 2.32 -1.11 -6.25
N PHE A 132 2.19 -1.72 -7.41
CA PHE A 132 1.56 -1.15 -8.60
C PHE A 132 0.19 -1.80 -8.80
N MET A 133 -0.84 -0.97 -8.86
CA MET A 133 -2.21 -1.45 -9.05
C MET A 133 -2.96 -0.54 -10.02
N PRO A 134 -3.76 -1.07 -10.96
CA PRO A 134 -4.62 -0.24 -11.78
C PRO A 134 -5.58 0.61 -10.93
N ALA A 135 -5.97 1.77 -11.47
CA ALA A 135 -7.00 2.61 -10.88
C ALA A 135 -8.32 1.83 -10.72
N GLU A 136 -9.13 2.19 -9.73
CA GLU A 136 -10.45 1.56 -9.46
C GLU A 136 -10.38 0.06 -9.07
N MET A 137 -9.32 -0.34 -8.38
CA MET A 137 -9.10 -1.70 -7.85
C MET A 137 -9.20 -1.79 -6.32
N GLY A 138 -9.54 -0.71 -5.62
CA GLY A 138 -9.67 -0.73 -4.16
C GLY A 138 -8.35 -0.51 -3.43
N GLN A 139 -7.59 0.54 -3.78
CA GLN A 139 -6.30 0.80 -3.11
C GLN A 139 -6.50 1.10 -1.63
N ASP A 140 -7.50 1.90 -1.30
CA ASP A 140 -7.87 2.21 0.07
C ASP A 140 -8.32 0.95 0.83
N THR A 141 -9.00 0.01 0.15
CA THR A 141 -9.35 -1.30 0.69
C THR A 141 -8.11 -2.08 1.09
N LEU A 142 -7.12 -2.15 0.19
CA LEU A 142 -5.88 -2.88 0.43
C LEU A 142 -5.09 -2.26 1.60
N VAL A 143 -5.00 -0.93 1.65
CA VAL A 143 -4.36 -0.23 2.78
C VAL A 143 -5.04 -0.62 4.09
N LYS A 144 -6.37 -0.58 4.14
CA LYS A 144 -7.14 -0.96 5.32
C LYS A 144 -6.92 -2.43 5.68
N ALA A 145 -6.91 -3.34 4.72
CA ALA A 145 -6.65 -4.76 4.96
C ALA A 145 -5.23 -5.00 5.52
N ILE A 146 -4.22 -4.26 5.03
CA ILE A 146 -2.87 -4.28 5.60
C ILE A 146 -2.87 -3.73 7.03
N GLU A 147 -3.57 -2.63 7.29
CA GLU A 147 -3.70 -2.05 8.63
C GLU A 147 -4.41 -2.98 9.61
N ASP A 148 -5.45 -3.67 9.18
CA ASP A 148 -6.18 -4.66 9.98
C ASP A 148 -5.32 -5.89 10.27
N TYR A 149 -4.49 -6.32 9.31
CA TYR A 149 -3.56 -7.43 9.49
C TYR A 149 -2.40 -7.09 10.45
N VAL A 150 -1.75 -5.93 10.22
CA VAL A 150 -0.55 -5.49 10.96
C VAL A 150 -0.92 -4.88 12.32
N GLY A 151 -2.02 -4.14 12.36
CA GLY A 151 -2.48 -3.29 13.47
C GLY A 151 -1.88 -1.88 13.39
N THR A 152 -2.66 -0.88 13.82
CA THR A 152 -2.27 0.54 13.85
C THR A 152 -1.93 1.07 15.25
N GLN A 153 -2.14 0.24 16.28
CA GLN A 153 -2.02 0.63 17.68
C GLN A 153 -0.57 0.87 18.11
N SER A 154 -0.36 1.87 18.96
CA SER A 154 0.91 2.10 19.65
C SER A 154 0.96 1.41 21.01
N LYS A 155 2.16 1.03 21.45
CA LYS A 155 2.40 0.46 22.78
C LYS A 155 3.70 1.00 23.38
N TRP A 156 3.66 1.32 24.67
CA TRP A 156 4.82 1.76 25.44
C TRP A 156 5.54 0.56 26.08
N PHE A 157 6.87 0.61 26.06
CA PHE A 157 7.76 -0.39 26.63
C PHE A 157 8.74 0.28 27.57
N TYR A 158 9.08 -0.42 28.65
CA TYR A 158 10.13 0.01 29.58
C TYR A 158 11.40 -0.76 29.27
N VAL A 159 12.48 -0.05 28.96
CA VAL A 159 13.77 -0.64 28.62
C VAL A 159 14.84 -0.12 29.55
N ASN A 160 15.59 -1.02 30.19
CA ASN A 160 16.66 -0.62 31.10
C ASN A 160 17.83 -0.03 30.31
N THR A 161 18.33 1.12 30.75
CA THR A 161 19.60 1.68 30.27
C THR A 161 20.71 1.32 31.24
N PRO A 162 21.95 1.08 30.77
CA PRO A 162 23.08 0.75 31.65
C PRO A 162 23.41 1.81 32.71
N HIS A 163 23.00 3.07 32.50
CA HIS A 163 23.49 4.22 33.27
C HIS A 163 22.43 5.23 33.74
N ARG A 164 21.18 5.14 33.29
CA ARG A 164 20.13 6.16 33.57
C ARG A 164 18.78 5.60 34.03
N GLY A 165 18.71 4.31 34.36
CA GLY A 165 17.46 3.65 34.73
C GLY A 165 16.58 3.29 33.52
N PRO A 166 15.33 2.86 33.73
CA PRO A 166 14.44 2.50 32.63
C PRO A 166 14.04 3.72 31.81
N ILE A 167 14.07 3.58 30.48
CA ILE A 167 13.51 4.53 29.53
C ILE A 167 12.18 4.00 28.98
N GLU A 168 11.27 4.92 28.71
CA GLU A 168 10.03 4.63 28.01
C GLU A 168 10.24 4.72 26.50
N VAL A 169 9.86 3.67 25.79
CA VAL A 169 9.95 3.59 24.33
C VAL A 169 8.56 3.32 23.78
N ASN A 170 8.07 4.21 22.92
CA ASN A 170 6.85 3.97 22.16
C ASN A 170 7.19 3.15 20.91
N LYS A 171 6.38 2.14 20.62
CA LYS A 171 6.37 1.41 19.34
C LYS A 171 5.01 1.61 18.67
N VAL A 172 5.02 2.22 17.50
CA VAL A 172 3.86 2.22 16.58
C VAL A 172 4.02 1.08 15.58
N LYS A 173 2.97 0.30 15.32
CA LYS A 173 3.03 -0.85 14.39
C LYS A 173 3.05 -0.41 12.93
N SER A 174 2.02 0.29 12.47
CA SER A 174 1.94 0.86 11.13
C SER A 174 1.45 2.31 11.17
N LEU A 175 1.82 3.08 10.15
CA LEU A 175 1.30 4.42 9.89
C LEU A 175 0.97 4.59 8.42
N THR A 176 -0.17 5.19 8.11
CA THR A 176 -0.55 5.54 6.74
C THR A 176 -0.38 7.04 6.51
N VAL A 177 0.40 7.39 5.48
CA VAL A 177 0.67 8.79 5.09
C VAL A 177 0.44 8.93 3.60
N ARG A 178 -0.71 9.50 3.23
CA ARG A 178 -1.09 9.70 1.82
C ARG A 178 -0.07 10.56 1.08
N PHE A 179 0.28 10.15 -0.14
CA PHE A 179 1.15 10.93 -1.00
C PHE A 179 0.45 12.25 -1.39
N PRO A 180 1.11 13.41 -1.25
CA PRO A 180 0.48 14.68 -1.54
C PRO A 180 0.21 14.82 -3.05
N PRO A 181 -0.96 15.33 -3.47
CA PRO A 181 -1.32 15.43 -4.88
C PRO A 181 -0.43 16.39 -5.67
N ASN A 182 0.29 17.29 -4.98
CA ASN A 182 1.27 18.21 -5.55
C ASN A 182 2.73 17.74 -5.40
N GLY A 183 2.96 16.53 -4.87
CA GLY A 183 4.30 16.00 -4.61
C GLY A 183 5.11 16.76 -3.57
N SER A 184 4.50 17.64 -2.76
CA SER A 184 5.26 18.53 -1.86
C SER A 184 5.89 17.78 -0.67
N PRO A 185 7.23 17.79 -0.52
CA PRO A 185 7.90 17.14 0.62
C PRO A 185 7.45 17.69 1.98
N LYS A 186 7.34 19.02 2.09
CA LYS A 186 6.89 19.68 3.32
C LYS A 186 5.47 19.24 3.73
N ARG A 187 4.55 19.11 2.77
CA ARG A 187 3.20 18.63 3.05
C ARG A 187 3.22 17.18 3.53
N PHE A 188 4.02 16.33 2.90
CA PHE A 188 4.17 14.93 3.30
C PHE A 188 4.68 14.81 4.75
N VAL A 189 5.75 15.54 5.09
CA VAL A 189 6.33 15.54 6.44
C VAL A 189 5.32 16.03 7.49
N LYS A 190 4.55 17.08 7.18
CA LYS A 190 3.47 17.54 8.06
C LYS A 190 2.40 16.48 8.27
N THR A 191 2.00 15.77 7.21
CA THR A 191 1.03 14.67 7.32
C THR A 191 1.58 13.50 8.13
N LEU A 192 2.86 13.16 7.96
CA LEU A 192 3.54 12.15 8.80
C LEU A 192 3.53 12.55 10.27
N LEU A 193 3.83 13.82 10.59
CA LEU A 193 3.83 14.32 11.96
C LEU A 193 2.44 14.19 12.61
N HIS A 194 1.38 14.59 11.90
CA HIS A 194 0.01 14.41 12.37
C HIS A 194 -0.38 12.93 12.54
N ALA A 195 0.10 12.04 11.65
CA ALA A 195 -0.16 10.61 11.76
C ALA A 195 0.51 10.02 13.01
N ILE A 196 1.75 10.43 13.30
CA ILE A 196 2.46 10.04 14.53
C ILE A 196 1.74 10.57 15.76
N ASP A 197 1.34 11.84 15.78
CA ASP A 197 0.60 12.42 16.92
C ASP A 197 -0.70 11.68 17.21
N SER A 198 -1.44 11.34 16.15
CA SER A 198 -2.67 10.57 16.30
C SER A 198 -2.42 9.16 16.84
N ALA A 199 -1.33 8.50 16.42
CA ALA A 199 -1.04 7.13 16.83
C ALA A 199 -0.37 7.04 18.22
N ALA A 200 0.51 7.97 18.54
CA ALA A 200 1.28 8.02 19.79
C ALA A 200 0.62 8.89 20.87
N GLN A 201 -0.49 9.59 20.54
CA GLN A 201 -1.16 10.57 21.39
C GLN A 201 -0.23 11.69 21.86
N THR A 202 0.60 12.19 20.95
CA THR A 202 1.54 13.31 21.18
C THR A 202 1.01 14.62 20.60
N GLY A 203 1.64 15.73 20.99
CA GLY A 203 1.30 17.08 20.53
C GLY A 203 2.34 17.70 19.58
N TYR A 204 3.21 16.90 18.95
CA TYR A 204 4.36 17.43 18.23
C TYR A 204 3.96 18.41 17.13
N ALA A 205 2.90 18.15 16.38
CA ALA A 205 2.43 19.02 15.29
C ALA A 205 1.93 20.39 15.77
N ASN A 206 1.53 20.51 17.04
CA ASN A 206 1.11 21.78 17.64
C ASN A 206 2.29 22.51 18.31
N GLU A 207 3.28 21.77 18.78
CA GLU A 207 4.41 22.28 19.56
C GLU A 207 5.67 22.56 18.72
N THR A 208 5.86 21.89 17.58
CA THR A 208 7.07 22.04 16.76
C THR A 208 6.92 23.14 15.70
N THR A 209 7.45 24.32 16.01
CA THR A 209 7.75 25.41 15.04
C THR A 209 9.07 25.19 14.28
N GLY A 210 9.66 23.98 14.36
CA GLY A 210 11.07 23.68 14.08
C GLY A 210 11.44 23.10 12.70
N PRO A 211 12.34 22.08 12.61
CA PRO A 211 12.98 21.59 11.37
C PRO A 211 11.99 21.23 10.23
N PHE A 212 10.74 20.94 10.58
CA PHE A 212 9.65 20.64 9.64
C PHE A 212 9.18 21.83 8.79
N HIS A 213 9.57 23.06 9.15
CA HIS A 213 9.30 24.27 8.37
C HIS A 213 10.43 24.65 7.41
N ARG A 214 11.58 23.97 7.48
CA ARG A 214 12.84 24.33 6.80
C ARG A 214 12.96 23.78 5.37
N LEU A 215 14.15 23.91 4.79
CA LEU A 215 14.50 23.60 3.40
C LEU A 215 14.13 22.15 3.03
N PRO A 216 13.71 21.89 1.77
CA PRO A 216 13.34 20.55 1.30
C PRO A 216 14.38 19.46 1.60
N ASP A 217 15.67 19.80 1.53
CA ASP A 217 16.81 18.88 1.66
C ASP A 217 17.03 18.32 3.07
N GLU A 218 16.29 18.82 4.09
CA GLU A 218 16.35 18.30 5.46
C GLU A 218 15.18 17.37 5.81
N CYS A 219 14.22 17.18 4.89
CA CYS A 219 13.00 16.41 5.15
C CYS A 219 13.31 14.95 5.53
N ALA A 220 14.20 14.27 4.81
CA ALA A 220 14.57 12.89 5.09
C ALA A 220 15.14 12.71 6.50
N PHE A 221 15.99 13.63 6.96
CA PHE A 221 16.59 13.54 8.30
C PHE A 221 15.57 13.77 9.40
N ALA A 222 14.66 14.74 9.21
CA ALA A 222 13.57 14.99 10.15
C ALA A 222 12.61 13.78 10.22
N MET A 223 12.27 13.18 9.08
CA MET A 223 11.48 11.93 9.04
C MET A 223 12.20 10.78 9.74
N CYS A 224 13.52 10.63 9.53
CA CYS A 224 14.31 9.60 10.22
C CYS A 224 14.29 9.80 11.73
N ALA A 225 14.51 11.02 12.21
CA ALA A 225 14.50 11.32 13.64
C ALA A 225 13.15 10.97 14.29
N LEU A 226 12.04 11.40 13.67
CA LEU A 226 10.68 11.06 14.11
C LEU A 226 10.46 9.55 14.17
N CYS A 227 10.81 8.84 13.10
CA CYS A 227 10.52 7.41 13.00
C CYS A 227 11.38 6.56 13.94
N ILE A 228 12.61 7.00 14.22
CA ILE A 228 13.51 6.37 15.21
C ILE A 228 12.96 6.60 16.62
N GLN A 229 12.55 7.82 16.96
CA GLN A 229 12.03 8.15 18.30
C GLN A 229 10.77 7.35 18.66
N HIS A 230 9.84 7.19 17.70
CA HIS A 230 8.59 6.44 17.90
C HIS A 230 8.68 4.96 17.49
N ASN A 231 9.89 4.50 17.17
CA ASN A 231 10.20 3.15 16.71
C ASN A 231 9.16 2.61 15.69
N ILE A 232 8.84 3.37 14.65
CA ILE A 232 7.73 3.07 13.71
C ILE A 232 7.95 1.73 12.99
N GLY A 233 6.97 0.84 12.93
CA GLY A 233 7.14 -0.51 12.36
C GLY A 233 7.13 -0.55 10.84
N VAL A 234 6.15 0.08 10.20
CA VAL A 234 6.05 0.22 8.74
C VAL A 234 5.30 1.51 8.41
N ILE A 235 5.63 2.14 7.27
CA ILE A 235 4.90 3.30 6.74
C ILE A 235 4.26 2.90 5.40
N LEU A 236 2.95 3.09 5.30
CA LEU A 236 2.17 2.91 4.08
C LEU A 236 2.00 4.27 3.41
N VAL A 237 2.35 4.38 2.12
CA VAL A 237 2.25 5.61 1.33
C VAL A 237 1.35 5.35 0.11
N PRO A 238 0.02 5.48 0.26
CA PRO A 238 -0.91 5.35 -0.86
C PRO A 238 -1.02 6.62 -1.71
N ASP A 239 -1.85 6.56 -2.75
CA ASP A 239 -2.17 7.66 -3.68
C ASP A 239 -1.02 8.12 -4.59
N ILE A 240 -0.03 7.26 -4.84
CA ILE A 240 1.03 7.58 -5.80
C ILE A 240 0.52 7.36 -7.23
N THR A 241 -0.03 8.41 -7.85
CA THR A 241 -0.58 8.34 -9.22
C THR A 241 0.39 8.92 -10.26
N ALA A 242 0.23 8.58 -11.54
CA ALA A 242 1.03 9.19 -12.61
C ALA A 242 0.96 10.73 -12.56
N LYS A 243 -0.25 11.28 -12.36
CA LYS A 243 -0.48 12.72 -12.25
C LYS A 243 0.22 13.35 -11.05
N ALA A 244 0.23 12.68 -9.90
CA ALA A 244 0.94 13.17 -8.72
C ALA A 244 2.46 13.20 -8.95
N LEU A 245 2.99 12.25 -9.72
CA LEU A 245 4.41 12.18 -10.08
C LEU A 245 4.85 13.16 -11.18
N GLU A 246 3.91 13.74 -11.94
CA GLU A 246 4.21 14.82 -12.90
C GLU A 246 4.46 16.18 -12.24
N GLN A 247 4.17 16.29 -10.95
CA GLN A 247 4.34 17.55 -10.23
C GLN A 247 5.82 17.79 -9.92
N SER A 248 6.25 19.06 -10.00
CA SER A 248 7.67 19.44 -9.85
C SER A 248 8.30 19.00 -8.52
N GLY A 249 7.51 18.90 -7.44
CA GLY A 249 7.99 18.46 -6.13
C GLY A 249 8.12 16.93 -5.99
N ALA A 250 7.49 16.15 -6.86
CA ALA A 250 7.36 14.71 -6.67
C ALA A 250 8.69 13.96 -6.79
N SER A 251 9.56 14.37 -7.71
CA SER A 251 10.91 13.78 -7.85
C SER A 251 11.76 14.03 -6.59
N VAL A 252 11.67 15.24 -6.02
CA VAL A 252 12.33 15.60 -4.76
C VAL A 252 11.78 14.72 -3.64
N LEU A 253 10.46 14.63 -3.48
CA LEU A 253 9.85 13.80 -2.43
C LEU A 253 10.22 12.31 -2.57
N LEU A 254 10.21 11.76 -3.78
CA LEU A 254 10.63 10.37 -4.00
C LEU A 254 12.12 10.17 -3.67
N GLY A 255 12.98 11.16 -3.96
CA GLY A 255 14.38 11.17 -3.54
C GLY A 255 14.52 11.18 -2.02
N GLU A 256 13.78 12.05 -1.33
CA GLU A 256 13.75 12.13 0.14
C GLU A 256 13.24 10.83 0.78
N LEU A 257 12.19 10.21 0.23
CA LEU A 257 11.69 8.91 0.69
C LEU A 257 12.72 7.80 0.47
N SER A 258 13.44 7.85 -0.65
CA SER A 258 14.51 6.89 -0.98
C SER A 258 15.68 7.02 0.00
N GLN A 259 16.06 8.25 0.34
CA GLN A 259 17.08 8.53 1.35
C GLN A 259 16.60 8.11 2.75
N PHE A 260 15.36 8.45 3.11
CA PHE A 260 14.73 8.02 4.37
C PHE A 260 14.75 6.49 4.52
N ALA A 261 14.37 5.76 3.47
CA ALA A 261 14.36 4.29 3.49
C ALA A 261 15.75 3.70 3.73
N LYS A 262 16.81 4.33 3.19
CA LYS A 262 18.21 3.90 3.42
C LYS A 262 18.72 4.23 4.83
N LEU A 263 18.29 5.35 5.40
CA LEU A 263 18.85 5.87 6.65
C LEU A 263 18.12 5.32 7.88
N SER A 264 16.79 5.24 7.82
CA SER A 264 15.96 4.86 8.98
C SER A 264 15.88 3.35 9.19
N GLY A 265 16.07 2.56 8.13
CA GLY A 265 15.77 1.12 8.15
C GLY A 265 14.30 0.79 8.36
N VAL A 266 13.40 1.78 8.33
CA VAL A 266 11.95 1.60 8.45
C VAL A 266 11.40 1.10 7.11
N PRO A 267 10.63 -0.01 7.10
CA PRO A 267 9.93 -0.48 5.92
C PRO A 267 8.97 0.57 5.38
N LEU A 268 9.03 0.78 4.06
CA LEU A 268 8.19 1.71 3.35
C LEU A 268 7.42 0.93 2.29
N VAL A 269 6.08 0.98 2.34
CA VAL A 269 5.21 0.36 1.35
C VAL A 269 4.58 1.48 0.55
N CYS A 270 5.09 1.70 -0.66
CA CYS A 270 4.56 2.69 -1.59
C CYS A 270 3.46 2.03 -2.43
N LEU A 271 2.23 2.55 -2.37
CA LEU A 271 1.14 2.06 -3.21
C LEU A 271 0.85 3.09 -4.28
N GLY A 272 1.07 2.70 -5.54
CA GLY A 272 0.86 3.56 -6.68
C GLY A 272 0.06 2.92 -7.79
N SER A 273 -0.40 3.77 -8.70
CA SER A 273 -1.03 3.32 -9.93
C SER A 273 -0.02 2.62 -10.84
N THR A 274 -0.47 1.78 -11.76
CA THR A 274 0.43 1.23 -12.81
C THR A 274 1.07 2.31 -13.65
N GLY A 275 0.40 3.45 -13.86
CA GLY A 275 0.97 4.61 -14.55
C GLY A 275 2.12 5.28 -13.79
N ALA A 276 2.13 5.23 -12.46
CA ALA A 276 3.24 5.75 -11.66
C ALA A 276 4.56 5.02 -11.90
N ALA A 277 4.52 3.75 -12.31
CA ALA A 277 5.71 2.97 -12.67
C ALA A 277 6.53 3.66 -13.76
N SER A 278 5.88 4.30 -14.73
CA SER A 278 6.55 4.98 -15.84
C SER A 278 7.49 6.09 -15.36
N ARG A 279 7.04 6.88 -14.38
CA ARG A 279 7.82 7.96 -13.77
C ARG A 279 8.86 7.46 -12.79
N LEU A 280 8.59 6.34 -12.12
CA LEU A 280 9.55 5.72 -11.22
C LEU A 280 10.78 5.21 -12.00
N VAL A 281 10.56 4.63 -13.19
CA VAL A 281 11.64 4.20 -14.09
C VAL A 281 12.52 5.38 -14.53
N GLU A 282 11.94 6.55 -14.80
CA GLU A 282 12.69 7.77 -15.15
C GLU A 282 13.64 8.23 -14.03
N LEU A 283 13.33 7.94 -12.75
CA LEU A 283 14.20 8.26 -11.61
C LEU A 283 15.37 7.27 -11.43
N GLY A 284 15.33 6.12 -12.12
CA GLY A 284 16.40 5.14 -12.14
C GLY A 284 16.89 4.71 -10.75
N ALA A 285 18.22 4.74 -10.57
CA ALA A 285 18.88 4.29 -9.34
C ALA A 285 18.46 5.08 -8.08
N THR A 286 17.99 6.32 -8.23
CA THR A 286 17.53 7.14 -7.10
C THR A 286 16.32 6.50 -6.42
N ALA A 287 15.40 5.91 -7.19
CA ALA A 287 14.19 5.27 -6.68
C ALA A 287 14.40 3.82 -6.21
N SER A 288 15.54 3.19 -6.52
CA SER A 288 15.86 1.80 -6.13
C SER A 288 15.61 1.43 -4.66
N PRO A 289 15.81 2.32 -3.67
CA PRO A 289 15.52 1.99 -2.27
C PRO A 289 14.04 1.73 -2.01
N LEU A 290 13.14 2.37 -2.78
CA LEU A 290 11.68 2.27 -2.64
C LEU A 290 11.14 0.91 -3.09
N TYR A 291 11.91 0.16 -3.89
CA TYR A 291 11.57 -1.19 -4.36
C TYR A 291 12.70 -2.20 -4.08
N SER A 292 13.51 -1.94 -3.06
CA SER A 292 14.66 -2.77 -2.68
C SER A 292 14.29 -4.19 -2.23
N LYS A 293 13.05 -4.39 -1.77
CA LYS A 293 12.49 -5.72 -1.47
C LYS A 293 11.68 -6.31 -2.62
N GLY A 294 11.59 -5.62 -3.75
CA GLY A 294 10.84 -6.03 -4.92
C GLY A 294 9.71 -5.06 -5.27
N GLY A 295 9.19 -5.24 -6.49
CA GLY A 295 7.92 -4.66 -6.93
C GLY A 295 6.81 -5.69 -6.77
N VAL A 296 5.59 -5.24 -6.49
CA VAL A 296 4.40 -6.09 -6.49
C VAL A 296 3.42 -5.52 -7.49
N SER A 297 2.94 -6.33 -8.43
CA SER A 297 1.88 -5.90 -9.36
C SER A 297 0.59 -6.63 -9.02
N ILE A 298 -0.43 -5.87 -8.64
CA ILE A 298 -1.79 -6.39 -8.46
C ILE A 298 -2.55 -6.02 -9.73
N ALA A 299 -2.88 -7.02 -10.54
CA ALA A 299 -3.62 -6.83 -11.79
C ALA A 299 -5.14 -6.74 -11.55
N ALA A 300 -5.87 -6.23 -12.55
CA ALA A 300 -7.32 -6.35 -12.58
C ALA A 300 -7.73 -7.82 -12.75
N LEU A 301 -8.78 -8.25 -12.05
CA LEU A 301 -9.17 -9.66 -11.99
C LEU A 301 -9.56 -10.17 -13.39
N GLU A 302 -9.02 -11.32 -13.78
CA GLU A 302 -9.47 -12.02 -14.98
C GLU A 302 -10.82 -12.70 -14.76
N LEU A 303 -11.53 -12.99 -15.85
CA LEU A 303 -12.90 -13.52 -15.78
C LEU A 303 -12.92 -14.89 -15.09
N GLU A 304 -11.90 -15.71 -15.36
CA GLU A 304 -11.78 -17.07 -14.85
C GLU A 304 -11.21 -17.14 -13.42
N GLU A 305 -10.82 -16.01 -12.82
CA GLU A 305 -10.33 -15.97 -11.44
C GLU A 305 -11.47 -16.20 -10.43
N ALA A 306 -11.22 -17.07 -9.45
CA ALA A 306 -12.18 -17.37 -8.38
C ALA A 306 -12.61 -16.11 -7.61
N GLN A 307 -11.67 -15.18 -7.39
CA GLN A 307 -11.91 -13.90 -6.72
C GLN A 307 -12.93 -13.04 -7.45
N TRP A 308 -12.97 -13.07 -8.79
CA TRP A 308 -13.99 -12.37 -9.56
C TRP A 308 -15.38 -12.99 -9.36
N GLY A 309 -15.44 -14.32 -9.20
CA GLY A 309 -16.65 -15.06 -8.83
C GLY A 309 -17.20 -14.61 -7.49
N LEU A 310 -16.36 -14.66 -6.44
CA LEU A 310 -16.69 -14.19 -5.09
C LEU A 310 -17.13 -12.73 -5.09
N TRP A 311 -16.44 -11.87 -5.86
CA TRP A 311 -16.82 -10.46 -5.98
C TRP A 311 -18.21 -10.27 -6.61
N THR A 312 -18.54 -11.08 -7.63
CA THR A 312 -19.86 -11.05 -8.28
C THR A 312 -20.96 -11.50 -7.32
N GLU A 313 -20.74 -12.60 -6.60
CA GLU A 313 -21.68 -13.12 -5.60
C GLU A 313 -21.93 -12.10 -4.49
N TYR A 314 -20.85 -11.49 -3.99
CA TYR A 314 -20.92 -10.41 -3.03
C TYR A 314 -21.78 -9.24 -3.54
N LEU A 315 -21.55 -8.76 -4.76
CA LEU A 315 -22.33 -7.66 -5.33
C LEU A 315 -23.80 -8.03 -5.54
N TRP A 316 -24.08 -9.28 -5.91
CA TRP A 316 -25.43 -9.78 -6.02
C TRP A 316 -26.15 -9.76 -4.67
N ASP A 317 -25.57 -10.42 -3.67
CA ASP A 317 -26.20 -10.61 -2.37
C ASP A 317 -26.38 -9.31 -1.59
N ASN A 318 -25.48 -8.34 -1.78
CA ASN A 318 -25.47 -7.10 -1.00
C ASN A 318 -26.23 -5.95 -1.67
N TYR A 319 -26.45 -6.00 -2.99
CA TYR A 319 -27.11 -4.92 -3.71
C TYR A 319 -28.25 -5.42 -4.57
N LEU A 320 -27.97 -6.28 -5.55
CA LEU A 320 -28.92 -6.61 -6.61
C LEU A 320 -30.09 -7.48 -6.12
N ARG A 321 -29.85 -8.40 -5.17
CA ARG A 321 -30.89 -9.28 -4.62
C ARG A 321 -32.01 -8.52 -3.89
N PHE A 322 -31.72 -7.32 -3.37
CA PHE A 322 -32.74 -6.47 -2.74
C PHE A 322 -33.58 -5.68 -3.74
N VAL A 323 -33.12 -5.63 -4.99
CA VAL A 323 -33.73 -4.90 -6.09
C VAL A 323 -34.54 -5.83 -6.98
N PHE A 324 -33.97 -7.00 -7.29
CA PHE A 324 -34.52 -7.98 -8.22
C PHE A 324 -35.01 -9.21 -7.46
N ASN A 325 -36.22 -9.67 -7.79
CA ASN A 325 -36.88 -10.77 -7.07
C ASN A 325 -36.65 -12.14 -7.75
N HIS A 326 -35.41 -12.44 -8.10
CA HIS A 326 -35.02 -13.75 -8.67
C HIS A 326 -33.67 -14.21 -8.11
N VAL A 327 -33.21 -15.40 -8.50
CA VAL A 327 -31.88 -15.93 -8.14
C VAL A 327 -30.82 -15.29 -9.03
N MET A 328 -29.56 -15.21 -8.57
CA MET A 328 -28.45 -14.68 -9.36
C MET A 328 -28.39 -15.38 -10.73
N PRO A 329 -28.48 -14.65 -11.85
CA PRO A 329 -28.37 -15.26 -13.15
C PRO A 329 -26.93 -15.68 -13.47
N ASP A 330 -26.74 -16.86 -14.07
CA ASP A 330 -25.41 -17.38 -14.45
C ASP A 330 -24.64 -16.44 -15.40
N TRP A 331 -25.36 -15.66 -16.21
CA TRP A 331 -24.76 -14.72 -17.15
C TRP A 331 -24.18 -13.47 -16.47
N LEU A 332 -24.60 -13.15 -15.25
CA LEU A 332 -24.27 -11.89 -14.56
C LEU A 332 -22.75 -11.72 -14.40
N HIS A 333 -22.09 -12.80 -13.97
CA HIS A 333 -20.65 -12.84 -13.76
C HIS A 333 -19.85 -12.39 -14.99
N LYS A 334 -20.22 -12.88 -16.17
CA LYS A 334 -19.58 -12.55 -17.44
C LYS A 334 -19.92 -11.13 -17.91
N GLU A 335 -21.19 -10.73 -17.82
CA GLU A 335 -21.60 -9.41 -18.30
C GLU A 335 -21.08 -8.29 -17.39
N LEU A 336 -21.02 -8.50 -16.08
CA LEU A 336 -20.42 -7.55 -15.15
C LEU A 336 -18.92 -7.36 -15.47
N TRP A 337 -18.19 -8.45 -15.73
CA TRP A 337 -16.78 -8.38 -16.12
C TRP A 337 -16.57 -7.64 -17.43
N LYS A 338 -17.45 -7.86 -18.42
CA LYS A 338 -17.40 -7.18 -19.71
C LYS A 338 -17.53 -5.66 -19.55
N HIS A 339 -18.31 -5.18 -18.59
CA HIS A 339 -18.48 -3.75 -18.32
C HIS A 339 -17.37 -3.17 -17.44
N SER A 340 -16.89 -3.89 -16.43
CA SER A 340 -15.86 -3.42 -15.50
C SER A 340 -14.42 -3.70 -15.93
N ARG A 341 -14.23 -4.67 -16.84
CA ARG A 341 -12.94 -5.25 -17.20
C ARG A 341 -12.17 -5.81 -16.00
N GLY A 342 -12.87 -6.35 -15.02
CA GLY A 342 -12.25 -6.91 -13.81
C GLY A 342 -11.86 -5.88 -12.75
N HIS A 343 -12.15 -4.59 -12.98
CA HIS A 343 -11.95 -3.54 -11.99
C HIS A 343 -13.08 -3.58 -10.95
N THR A 344 -12.72 -3.91 -9.72
CA THR A 344 -13.67 -4.19 -8.63
C THR A 344 -14.48 -2.96 -8.25
N GLU A 345 -13.87 -1.77 -8.15
CA GLU A 345 -14.60 -0.53 -7.81
C GLU A 345 -15.51 -0.07 -8.94
N VAL A 346 -15.12 -0.30 -10.21
CA VAL A 346 -15.99 -0.04 -11.37
C VAL A 346 -17.24 -0.92 -11.34
N ALA A 347 -17.07 -2.20 -11.02
CA ALA A 347 -18.19 -3.15 -10.88
C ALA A 347 -19.13 -2.74 -9.74
N THR A 348 -18.56 -2.40 -8.58
CA THR A 348 -19.31 -1.89 -7.42
C THR A 348 -20.06 -0.61 -7.76
N LYS A 349 -19.44 0.33 -8.47
CA LYS A 349 -20.07 1.58 -8.91
C LYS A 349 -21.30 1.32 -9.79
N LEU A 350 -21.20 0.40 -10.75
CA LEU A 350 -22.33 0.01 -11.59
C LEU A 350 -23.46 -0.59 -10.75
N VAL A 351 -23.16 -1.56 -9.91
CA VAL A 351 -24.17 -2.23 -9.09
C VAL A 351 -24.83 -1.29 -8.08
N ARG A 352 -24.04 -0.41 -7.43
CA ARG A 352 -24.55 0.64 -6.55
C ARG A 352 -25.47 1.60 -7.29
N HIS A 353 -25.12 2.00 -8.51
CA HIS A 353 -25.98 2.84 -9.34
C HIS A 353 -27.36 2.20 -9.61
N ILE A 354 -27.40 0.88 -9.81
CA ILE A 354 -28.65 0.14 -9.99
C ILE A 354 -29.44 0.12 -8.67
N TYR A 355 -28.77 -0.19 -7.56
CA TYR A 355 -29.39 -0.22 -6.23
C TYR A 355 -30.02 1.12 -5.81
N GLU A 356 -29.39 2.24 -6.14
CA GLU A 356 -29.87 3.58 -5.81
C GLU A 356 -31.06 4.04 -6.67
N ARG A 357 -31.33 3.37 -7.80
CA ARG A 357 -32.45 3.73 -8.67
C ARG A 357 -33.78 3.22 -8.13
N ARG A 358 -34.58 4.17 -7.66
CA ARG A 358 -35.93 3.94 -7.11
C ARG A 358 -37.03 3.68 -8.14
N GLU A 359 -36.72 3.77 -9.43
CA GLU A 359 -37.70 3.71 -10.53
C GLU A 359 -37.86 2.30 -11.14
N LEU A 360 -37.16 1.28 -10.59
CA LEU A 360 -37.29 -0.08 -11.08
C LEU A 360 -38.71 -0.60 -10.84
N THR A 361 -39.30 -1.18 -11.89
CA THR A 361 -40.68 -1.64 -11.81
C THR A 361 -40.74 -2.87 -10.91
N ALA A 362 -41.73 -2.95 -10.01
CA ALA A 362 -41.89 -4.10 -9.14
C ALA A 362 -42.01 -5.39 -9.97
N GLY A 363 -41.07 -6.33 -9.78
CA GLY A 363 -41.02 -7.59 -10.51
C GLY A 363 -40.26 -7.56 -11.84
N GLU A 364 -39.57 -6.46 -12.17
CA GLU A 364 -38.63 -6.43 -13.29
C GLU A 364 -37.48 -7.42 -13.02
N GLU A 365 -37.14 -8.24 -14.01
CA GLU A 365 -35.99 -9.14 -13.94
C GLU A 365 -34.76 -8.40 -14.49
N LEU A 366 -33.61 -8.61 -13.84
CA LEU A 366 -32.36 -8.11 -14.39
C LEU A 366 -32.05 -8.90 -15.67
N THR A 367 -31.83 -8.18 -16.77
CA THR A 367 -31.41 -8.74 -18.07
C THR A 367 -30.04 -8.18 -18.49
N PRO A 368 -29.31 -8.84 -19.40
CA PRO A 368 -28.06 -8.31 -19.95
C PRO A 368 -28.21 -6.93 -20.58
N GLU A 369 -29.32 -6.70 -21.29
CA GLU A 369 -29.63 -5.43 -21.96
C GLU A 369 -29.87 -4.33 -20.94
N LEU A 370 -30.61 -4.63 -19.86
CA LEU A 370 -30.86 -3.69 -18.78
C LEU A 370 -29.55 -3.33 -18.05
N LEU A 371 -28.72 -4.33 -17.73
CA LEU A 371 -27.39 -4.10 -17.13
C LEU A 371 -26.51 -3.22 -18.04
N SER A 372 -26.50 -3.49 -19.34
CA SER A 372 -25.78 -2.65 -20.32
C SER A 372 -26.28 -1.21 -20.31
N SER A 373 -27.60 -1.00 -20.26
CA SER A 373 -28.18 0.34 -20.20
C SER A 373 -27.79 1.12 -18.93
N PHE A 374 -27.64 0.42 -17.80
CA PHE A 374 -27.14 1.02 -16.55
C PHE A 374 -25.64 1.27 -16.59
N ALA A 375 -24.85 0.35 -17.14
CA ALA A 375 -23.41 0.52 -17.33
C ALA A 375 -23.11 1.74 -18.18
N GLU A 376 -23.92 1.97 -19.22
CA GLU A 376 -23.85 3.15 -20.05
C GLU A 376 -24.00 4.46 -19.26
N GLN A 377 -24.87 4.48 -18.26
CA GLN A 377 -25.17 5.67 -17.47
C GLN A 377 -24.16 5.84 -16.31
N ALA A 378 -23.90 4.76 -15.57
CA ALA A 378 -23.04 4.75 -14.38
C ALA A 378 -21.56 4.99 -14.72
N LEU A 379 -21.08 4.43 -15.83
CA LEU A 379 -19.65 4.37 -16.15
C LEU A 379 -19.23 5.43 -17.18
N LYS A 380 -20.02 6.50 -17.35
CA LYS A 380 -19.81 7.50 -18.42
C LYS A 380 -18.40 8.10 -18.43
N LEU A 381 -17.80 8.32 -17.25
CA LEU A 381 -16.45 8.88 -17.12
C LEU A 381 -15.36 7.84 -17.35
N GLU A 382 -15.64 6.58 -17.00
CA GLU A 382 -14.73 5.44 -17.08
C GLU A 382 -14.76 4.77 -18.47
N ARG A 383 -15.71 5.10 -19.35
CA ARG A 383 -15.84 4.52 -20.70
C ARG A 383 -14.53 4.61 -21.49
N ALA A 384 -13.84 5.75 -21.45
CA ALA A 384 -12.64 5.97 -22.23
C ALA A 384 -11.45 5.11 -21.74
N PRO A 385 -11.07 5.12 -20.44
CA PRO A 385 -10.04 4.23 -19.94
C PRO A 385 -10.41 2.74 -20.08
N LEU A 386 -11.66 2.34 -19.82
CA LEU A 386 -12.09 0.94 -19.98
C LEU A 386 -12.01 0.45 -21.43
N ARG A 387 -12.21 1.34 -22.41
CA ARG A 387 -11.95 1.04 -23.82
C ARG A 387 -10.47 0.82 -24.07
N ALA A 388 -9.59 1.65 -23.50
CA ALA A 388 -8.15 1.48 -23.63
C ALA A 388 -7.70 0.11 -23.07
N VAL A 389 -8.19 -0.28 -21.89
CA VAL A 389 -7.97 -1.62 -21.31
C VAL A 389 -8.44 -2.71 -22.26
N ALA A 390 -9.65 -2.59 -22.83
CA ALA A 390 -10.19 -3.57 -23.77
C ALA A 390 -9.37 -3.67 -25.07
N HIS A 391 -8.82 -2.56 -25.57
CA HIS A 391 -7.94 -2.56 -26.73
C HIS A 391 -6.62 -3.31 -26.46
N VAL A 392 -6.00 -3.05 -25.30
CA VAL A 392 -4.77 -3.73 -24.88
C VAL A 392 -4.99 -5.22 -24.70
N ARG A 393 -6.05 -5.64 -23.98
CA ARG A 393 -6.38 -7.06 -23.81
C ARG A 393 -6.70 -7.78 -25.12
N ALA A 394 -7.22 -7.06 -26.12
CA ALA A 394 -7.47 -7.62 -27.45
C ALA A 394 -6.22 -7.64 -28.35
N ASN A 395 -5.02 -7.39 -27.81
CA ASN A 395 -3.76 -7.24 -28.55
C ASN A 395 -3.86 -6.25 -29.72
N ARG A 396 -4.70 -5.21 -29.59
CA ARG A 396 -4.82 -4.16 -30.59
C ARG A 396 -3.76 -3.09 -30.34
N PRO A 397 -3.11 -2.58 -31.39
CA PRO A 397 -2.14 -1.50 -31.24
C PRO A 397 -2.82 -0.29 -30.63
N THR A 398 -2.35 0.11 -29.45
CA THR A 398 -2.79 1.33 -28.79
C THR A 398 -1.81 2.43 -29.16
N ALA A 399 -2.32 3.55 -29.68
CA ALA A 399 -1.48 4.71 -29.94
C ALA A 399 -0.79 5.12 -28.64
N ARG A 400 0.51 5.42 -28.71
CA ARG A 400 1.37 5.68 -27.55
C ARG A 400 0.82 6.78 -26.64
N ASP A 401 0.31 7.87 -27.21
CA ASP A 401 -0.31 8.97 -26.46
C ASP A 401 -1.57 8.51 -25.69
N GLY A 402 -2.30 7.55 -26.25
CA GLY A 402 -3.44 6.92 -25.57
C GLY A 402 -3.01 6.01 -24.43
N ALA A 403 -1.92 5.25 -24.61
CA ALA A 403 -1.35 4.40 -23.57
C ALA A 403 -0.83 5.22 -22.38
N LEU A 404 -0.13 6.33 -22.64
CA LEU A 404 0.35 7.24 -21.59
C LEU A 404 -0.81 7.94 -20.87
N ARG A 405 -1.83 8.40 -21.60
CA ARG A 405 -2.99 9.09 -21.02
C ARG A 405 -3.79 8.23 -20.04
N TYR A 406 -3.90 6.93 -20.32
CA TYR A 406 -4.66 5.99 -19.50
C TYR A 406 -3.75 5.02 -18.74
N ALA A 407 -2.46 5.35 -18.58
CA ALA A 407 -1.47 4.44 -18.00
C ALA A 407 -1.85 3.96 -16.58
N ASP A 408 -2.56 4.79 -15.80
CA ASP A 408 -3.06 4.42 -14.48
C ASP A 408 -4.07 3.26 -14.49
N TRP A 409 -4.70 2.97 -15.62
CA TRP A 409 -5.73 1.93 -15.79
C TRP A 409 -5.21 0.68 -16.49
N LEU A 410 -4.08 0.78 -17.16
CA LEU A 410 -3.54 -0.30 -17.97
C LEU A 410 -2.74 -1.28 -17.10
N PRO A 411 -2.58 -2.54 -17.56
CA PRO A 411 -1.64 -3.47 -16.94
C PRO A 411 -0.23 -2.88 -16.86
N LEU A 412 0.51 -3.23 -15.80
CA LEU A 412 1.83 -2.67 -15.51
C LEU A 412 2.79 -2.75 -16.71
N ASP A 413 2.90 -3.91 -17.35
CA ASP A 413 3.79 -4.12 -18.50
C ASP A 413 3.49 -3.19 -19.66
N THR A 414 2.21 -2.90 -19.89
CA THR A 414 1.79 -1.98 -20.95
C THR A 414 2.16 -0.54 -20.59
N SER A 415 1.99 -0.16 -19.33
CA SER A 415 2.35 1.17 -18.83
C SER A 415 3.86 1.41 -18.89
N ILE A 416 4.68 0.38 -18.63
CA ILE A 416 6.14 0.45 -18.77
C ILE A 416 6.55 0.50 -20.25
N ALA A 417 5.94 -0.34 -21.10
CA ALA A 417 6.25 -0.37 -22.54
C ALA A 417 5.90 0.94 -23.27
N ALA A 418 5.05 1.78 -22.71
CA ALA A 418 4.70 3.09 -23.27
C ALA A 418 5.82 4.15 -23.12
N ILE A 419 6.84 3.89 -22.30
CA ILE A 419 7.94 4.83 -22.01
C ILE A 419 8.86 4.96 -23.24
N PRO A 420 9.20 6.20 -23.68
CA PRO A 420 10.09 6.44 -24.83
C PRO A 420 11.42 5.68 -24.74
N ALA A 421 12.08 5.75 -23.58
CA ALA A 421 13.42 5.23 -23.39
C ALA A 421 13.50 3.69 -23.37
N VAL A 422 12.38 3.00 -23.16
CA VAL A 422 12.32 1.52 -23.08
C VAL A 422 12.14 0.87 -24.46
N ASN A 423 11.69 1.60 -25.48
CA ASN A 423 11.51 1.07 -26.84
C ASN A 423 12.74 1.20 -27.75
N GLU A 424 13.68 2.10 -27.46
CA GLU A 424 14.86 2.34 -28.31
C GLU A 424 16.09 1.50 -27.93
N SER A 425 15.99 0.74 -26.84
CA SER A 425 17.01 -0.17 -26.33
C SER A 425 16.27 -1.23 -25.53
N TYR A 426 16.70 -2.48 -25.55
CA TYR A 426 16.21 -3.58 -24.68
C TYR A 426 15.09 -4.47 -25.25
N SER A 427 15.52 -5.65 -25.73
CA SER A 427 14.72 -6.86 -25.97
C SER A 427 14.81 -7.83 -24.78
N GLY A 428 14.96 -7.34 -23.55
CA GLY A 428 15.16 -8.14 -22.33
C GLY A 428 14.25 -7.68 -21.20
N SER A 429 13.74 -8.63 -20.42
CA SER A 429 12.72 -8.40 -19.38
C SER A 429 13.15 -7.36 -18.35
N LEU A 430 12.44 -6.23 -18.36
CA LEU A 430 12.49 -5.19 -17.33
C LEU A 430 11.52 -5.53 -16.19
N LEU A 431 11.53 -6.79 -15.74
CA LEU A 431 10.79 -7.17 -14.56
C LEU A 431 11.69 -6.87 -13.36
N LEU A 432 11.32 -5.84 -12.60
CA LEU A 432 11.60 -5.83 -11.16
C LEU A 432 11.36 -7.26 -10.66
N PRO A 433 12.20 -7.84 -9.77
CA PRO A 433 11.87 -9.14 -9.19
C PRO A 433 10.49 -9.02 -8.53
N LEU A 434 9.46 -9.51 -9.23
CA LEU A 434 8.08 -9.41 -8.82
C LEU A 434 7.86 -10.51 -7.79
N ILE A 435 7.41 -10.11 -6.61
CA ILE A 435 7.01 -11.07 -5.59
C ILE A 435 5.67 -11.66 -6.06
N GLY A 436 5.69 -12.83 -6.71
CA GLY A 436 4.46 -13.51 -7.13
C GLY A 436 4.54 -14.46 -8.34
N GLU A 437 5.65 -14.52 -9.09
CA GLU A 437 5.77 -15.43 -10.25
C GLU A 437 6.26 -16.86 -9.90
N ALA A 438 6.11 -17.31 -8.65
CA ALA A 438 6.33 -18.71 -8.30
C ALA A 438 4.97 -19.40 -8.14
N SER A 439 4.63 -20.20 -9.16
CA SER A 439 3.50 -21.13 -9.26
C SER A 439 3.38 -22.08 -8.08
#